data_AF-A0A1Y1M6P8-F1
#
_entry.id   AF-A0A1Y1M6P8-F1
#
_cell.length_a   1.000
_cell.length_b   1.000
_cell.length_c   1.000
_cell.angle_alpha   90.00
_cell.angle_beta   90.00
_cell.angle_gamma   90.00
#
_symmetry.space_group_name_H-M   'P 1'
#
loop_
_entity.id
_entity.type
_entity.pdbx_description
1 polymer ?
#
loop_
_entity_poly.entity_id
_entity_poly.type
_entity_poly.pdbx_seq_one_letter_code
_entity_poly.pdbx_strand_id
1 'polypeptide(L)'
;MSSSGIYNRIIKLIERWPLDKNKPGRDLGQHLRDYITKANQDGSLSGNEKYWDKQYLAIQRLVNNEHGNKYIRSLSSTSTGLTAEQCSEALTKEVLDTLEKESRSLWEKIFYFRSSK
;
A
#
# COMPACT_ATOMS: atom_id res chain seq x y z
N MET A 1 -12.33 -18.39 -20.83
CA MET A 1 -12.52 -19.60 -19.99
C MET A 1 -12.24 -19.19 -18.56
N SER A 2 -13.26 -19.25 -17.70
CA SER A 2 -13.33 -18.50 -16.44
C SER A 2 -12.53 -19.16 -15.32
N SER A 3 -11.48 -18.48 -14.86
CA SER A 3 -10.72 -18.79 -13.63
C SER A 3 -11.48 -18.34 -12.37
N SER A 4 -12.77 -18.66 -12.30
CA SER A 4 -13.72 -17.97 -11.41
C SER A 4 -13.48 -18.25 -9.92
N GLY A 5 -13.00 -19.44 -9.56
CA GLY A 5 -12.92 -19.88 -8.16
C GLY A 5 -11.90 -19.11 -7.33
N ILE A 6 -10.67 -19.00 -7.82
CA ILE A 6 -9.56 -18.33 -7.11
C ILE A 6 -9.80 -16.82 -7.05
N TYR A 7 -10.20 -16.22 -8.17
CA TYR A 7 -10.55 -14.80 -8.24
C TYR A 7 -11.58 -14.42 -7.17
N ASN A 8 -12.71 -15.13 -7.13
CA ASN A 8 -13.79 -14.84 -6.18
C ASN A 8 -13.35 -15.03 -4.72
N ARG A 9 -12.50 -16.02 -4.44
CA ARG A 9 -11.94 -16.24 -3.09
C ARG A 9 -11.05 -15.09 -2.66
N ILE A 10 -10.18 -14.59 -3.55
CA ILE A 10 -9.28 -13.49 -3.24
C ILE A 10 -10.05 -12.16 -3.12
N ILE A 11 -11.02 -11.89 -3.99
CA ILE A 11 -11.81 -10.66 -3.91
C ILE A 11 -12.61 -10.59 -2.60
N LYS A 12 -13.30 -11.67 -2.21
CA LYS A 12 -13.99 -11.76 -0.90
C LYS A 12 -13.06 -11.52 0.30
N LEU A 13 -11.79 -11.88 0.15
CA LEU A 13 -10.79 -11.64 1.19
C LEU A 13 -10.40 -10.15 1.24
N ILE A 14 -10.17 -9.53 0.09
CA ILE A 14 -9.76 -8.12 -0.02
C ILE A 14 -10.91 -7.16 0.29
N GLU A 15 -12.16 -7.54 0.09
CA GLU A 15 -13.33 -6.74 0.51
C GLU A 15 -13.30 -6.40 2.00
N ARG A 16 -12.68 -7.25 2.84
CA ARG A 16 -12.48 -6.98 4.27
C ARG A 16 -11.36 -5.96 4.55
N TRP A 17 -10.47 -5.72 3.59
CA TRP A 17 -9.41 -4.72 3.71
C TRP A 17 -9.95 -3.33 3.38
N PRO A 18 -9.95 -2.38 4.33
CA PRO A 18 -10.50 -1.04 4.12
C PRO A 18 -9.67 -0.25 3.11
N LEU A 19 -10.32 0.69 2.42
CA LEU A 19 -9.64 1.65 1.56
C LEU A 19 -9.26 2.90 2.36
N ASP A 20 -7.98 3.29 2.33
CA ASP A 20 -7.52 4.52 2.96
C ASP A 20 -7.70 5.72 2.01
N LYS A 21 -8.70 6.56 2.31
CA LYS A 21 -9.00 7.77 1.53
C LYS A 21 -7.88 8.80 1.56
N ASN A 22 -7.01 8.76 2.57
CA ASN A 22 -5.91 9.71 2.74
C ASN A 22 -4.69 9.36 1.88
N LYS A 23 -4.69 8.16 1.26
CA LYS A 23 -3.61 7.65 0.40
C LYS A 23 -4.10 7.35 -1.02
N PRO A 24 -4.75 8.29 -1.72
CA PRO A 24 -5.24 8.04 -3.08
C PRO A 24 -4.07 7.68 -4.00
N GLY A 25 -4.24 6.63 -4.81
CA GLY A 25 -3.20 6.10 -5.72
C GLY A 25 -2.02 5.39 -5.04
N ARG A 26 -1.98 5.36 -3.70
CA ARG A 26 -0.92 4.68 -2.90
C ARG A 26 -1.49 3.67 -1.91
N ASP A 27 -2.81 3.58 -1.79
CA ASP A 27 -3.49 2.65 -0.93
C ASP A 27 -3.23 1.20 -1.37
N LEU A 28 -2.77 0.37 -0.44
CA LEU A 28 -2.46 -1.03 -0.70
C LEU A 28 -3.73 -1.82 -1.08
N GLY A 29 -4.86 -1.51 -0.43
CA GLY A 29 -6.13 -2.16 -0.71
C GLY A 29 -6.58 -1.92 -2.16
N GLN A 30 -6.48 -0.68 -2.64
CA GLN A 30 -6.78 -0.33 -4.02
C GLN A 30 -5.83 -1.04 -4.98
N HIS A 31 -4.52 -0.97 -4.72
CA HIS A 31 -3.50 -1.62 -5.54
C HIS A 31 -3.73 -3.13 -5.68
N LEU A 32 -4.08 -3.82 -4.60
CA LEU A 32 -4.39 -5.26 -4.64
C LEU A 32 -5.61 -5.56 -5.52
N ARG A 33 -6.70 -4.78 -5.39
CA ARG A 33 -7.90 -4.94 -6.22
C ARG A 33 -7.58 -4.78 -7.70
N ASP A 34 -6.83 -3.74 -8.05
CA ASP A 34 -6.45 -3.46 -9.44
C ASP A 34 -5.56 -4.56 -10.01
N TYR A 35 -4.56 -5.00 -9.23
CA TYR A 35 -3.63 -6.06 -9.63
C TYR A 35 -4.34 -7.37 -9.92
N ILE A 36 -5.26 -7.80 -9.05
CA ILE A 36 -5.98 -9.07 -9.22
C ILE A 36 -7.02 -9.00 -10.34
N THR A 37 -7.68 -7.85 -10.50
CA THR A 37 -8.60 -7.61 -11.61
C THR A 37 -7.85 -7.72 -12.94
N LYS A 38 -6.68 -7.09 -13.05
CA LYS A 38 -5.82 -7.18 -14.22
C LYS A 38 -5.33 -8.61 -14.46
N ALA A 39 -4.85 -9.30 -13.43
CA ALA A 39 -4.41 -10.69 -13.54
C ALA A 39 -5.53 -11.65 -13.99
N ASN A 40 -6.79 -11.36 -13.63
CA ASN A 40 -7.96 -12.09 -14.11
C ASN A 40 -8.23 -11.81 -15.59
N GLN A 41 -8.19 -10.54 -16.00
CA GLN A 41 -8.38 -10.12 -17.40
C GLN A 41 -7.31 -10.72 -18.32
N ASP A 42 -6.06 -10.74 -17.86
CA ASP A 42 -4.91 -11.29 -18.58
C ASP A 42 -4.87 -12.83 -18.55
N GLY A 43 -5.84 -13.49 -17.88
CA GLY A 43 -5.91 -14.96 -17.78
C GLY A 43 -4.83 -15.61 -16.88
N SER A 44 -3.96 -14.79 -16.28
CA SER A 44 -2.82 -15.21 -15.44
C SER A 44 -3.24 -15.97 -14.17
N LEU A 45 -4.49 -15.82 -13.72
CA LEU A 45 -5.05 -16.58 -12.61
C LEU A 45 -5.11 -18.09 -12.89
N SER A 46 -5.35 -18.49 -14.13
CA SER A 46 -5.50 -19.92 -14.49
C SER A 46 -4.17 -20.62 -14.76
N GLY A 47 -3.11 -19.87 -15.04
CA GLY A 47 -1.84 -20.44 -15.48
C GLY A 47 -0.95 -20.94 -14.34
N ASN A 48 -1.21 -20.54 -13.10
CA ASN A 48 -0.34 -20.87 -11.97
C ASN A 48 -1.09 -20.92 -10.63
N GLU A 49 -1.89 -21.96 -10.43
CA GLU A 49 -2.70 -22.17 -9.22
C GLU A 49 -1.85 -22.14 -7.94
N LYS A 50 -0.71 -22.84 -7.91
CA LYS A 50 0.18 -22.88 -6.73
C LYS A 50 0.71 -21.50 -6.32
N TYR A 51 0.97 -20.62 -7.29
CA TYR A 51 1.38 -19.25 -7.01
C TYR A 51 0.23 -18.47 -6.35
N TRP A 52 -0.97 -18.56 -6.93
CA TRP A 52 -2.12 -17.82 -6.43
C TRP A 52 -2.64 -18.31 -5.08
N ASP A 53 -2.48 -19.60 -4.77
CA ASP A 53 -2.72 -20.13 -3.43
C ASP A 53 -1.77 -19.52 -2.38
N LYS A 54 -0.48 -19.37 -2.73
CA LYS A 54 0.48 -18.67 -1.84
C LYS A 54 0.10 -17.20 -1.65
N GLN A 55 -0.32 -16.52 -2.72
CA GLN A 55 -0.77 -15.14 -2.63
C GLN A 55 -2.03 -15.01 -1.78
N TYR A 56 -2.99 -15.92 -1.93
CA TYR A 56 -4.20 -15.98 -1.10
C TYR A 56 -3.85 -16.09 0.38
N LEU A 57 -2.95 -17.02 0.74
CA LEU A 57 -2.50 -17.18 2.13
C LEU A 57 -1.78 -15.93 2.66
N ALA A 58 -0.94 -15.29 1.84
CA ALA A 58 -0.26 -14.06 2.23
C ALA A 58 -1.25 -12.91 2.50
N ILE A 59 -2.21 -12.71 1.60
CA ILE A 59 -3.27 -11.70 1.76
C ILE A 59 -4.12 -12.04 2.99
N GLN A 60 -4.35 -13.33 3.27
CA GLN A 60 -5.16 -13.75 4.41
C GLN A 60 -4.49 -13.40 5.73
N ARG A 61 -3.17 -13.58 5.82
CA ARG A 61 -2.37 -13.15 6.98
C ARG A 61 -2.42 -11.64 7.18
N LEU A 62 -2.35 -10.87 6.09
CA LEU A 62 -2.47 -9.42 6.12
C LEU A 62 -3.84 -9.01 6.67
N VAL A 63 -4.93 -9.48 6.04
CA VAL A 63 -6.32 -9.13 6.42
C VAL A 63 -6.63 -9.50 7.87
N ASN A 64 -6.11 -10.62 8.35
CA ASN A 64 -6.31 -11.05 9.74
C ASN A 64 -5.36 -10.35 10.74
N ASN A 65 -4.49 -9.44 10.26
CA ASN A 65 -3.44 -8.81 11.04
C ASN A 65 -2.60 -9.83 11.85
N GLU A 66 -2.32 -11.00 11.26
CA GLU A 66 -1.74 -12.14 11.98
C GLU A 66 -0.41 -11.77 12.66
N HIS A 67 0.46 -11.06 11.93
CA HIS A 67 1.75 -10.64 12.46
C HIS A 67 1.65 -9.52 13.50
N GLY A 68 0.68 -8.61 13.36
CA GLY A 68 0.42 -7.59 14.38
C GLY A 68 -0.05 -8.20 15.69
N ASN A 69 -0.86 -9.26 15.62
CA ASN A 69 -1.34 -9.99 16.78
C ASN A 69 -0.28 -10.93 17.39
N LYS A 70 0.57 -11.53 16.55
CA LYS A 70 1.61 -12.47 16.99
C LYS A 70 2.81 -11.79 17.62
N TYR A 71 3.21 -10.63 17.10
CA TYR A 71 4.42 -9.91 17.51
C TYR A 71 4.05 -8.55 18.08
N ILE A 72 3.35 -8.57 19.22
CA ILE A 72 2.92 -7.36 19.92
C ILE A 72 4.13 -6.55 20.36
N ARG A 73 4.12 -5.25 20.04
CA ARG A 73 5.18 -4.34 20.44
C ARG A 73 4.99 -3.88 21.89
N SER A 74 6.08 -3.80 22.63
CA SER A 74 6.09 -3.22 23.98
C SER A 74 6.07 -1.69 23.99
N LEU A 75 6.54 -1.06 22.90
CA LEU A 75 6.66 0.38 22.76
C LEU A 75 5.67 0.90 21.72
N SER A 76 5.04 2.04 22.01
CA SER A 76 4.13 2.75 21.10
C SER A 76 4.86 3.58 20.04
N SER A 77 6.11 3.97 20.29
CA SER A 77 6.94 4.73 19.34
C SER A 77 7.56 3.82 18.28
N THR A 78 7.71 4.33 17.06
CA THR A 78 8.40 3.67 15.93
C THR A 78 9.90 3.99 15.95
N SER A 79 10.67 3.49 14.97
CA SER A 79 12.11 3.77 14.86
C SER A 79 12.45 5.24 14.65
N THR A 80 11.49 6.06 14.17
CA THR A 80 11.63 7.52 14.05
C THR A 80 11.26 8.26 15.33
N GLY A 81 10.85 7.55 16.39
CA GLY A 81 10.30 8.13 17.62
C GLY A 81 8.84 8.55 17.51
N LEU A 82 8.24 8.51 16.32
CA LEU A 82 6.83 8.86 16.09
C LEU A 82 5.89 7.73 16.49
N THR A 83 4.68 8.07 16.91
CA THR A 83 3.58 7.12 17.08
C THR A 83 3.04 6.62 15.74
N ALA A 84 2.26 5.54 15.76
CA ALA A 84 1.66 4.99 14.53
C ALA A 84 0.71 6.01 13.86
N GLU A 85 -0.02 6.76 14.67
CA GLU A 85 -0.93 7.82 14.24
C GLU A 85 -0.16 8.93 13.53
N GLN A 86 0.93 9.40 14.11
CA GLN A 86 1.80 10.42 13.52
C GLN A 86 2.47 9.94 12.23
N CYS A 87 2.90 8.68 12.16
CA CYS A 87 3.40 8.10 10.91
C CYS A 87 2.32 8.05 9.83
N SER A 88 1.07 7.73 10.21
CA SER A 88 -0.04 7.71 9.25
C SER A 88 -0.38 9.12 8.76
N GLU A 89 -0.39 10.10 9.64
CA GLU A 89 -0.60 11.52 9.33
C GLU A 89 0.48 12.07 8.38
N ALA A 90 1.75 11.76 8.67
CA ALA A 90 2.87 12.15 7.82
C ALA A 90 2.79 11.60 6.38
N LEU A 91 2.03 10.52 6.17
CA LEU A 91 1.84 9.87 4.87
C LEU A 91 0.54 10.28 4.15
N THR A 92 -0.23 11.20 4.73
CA THR A 92 -1.41 11.78 4.08
C THR A 92 -1.00 12.55 2.82
N LYS A 93 -1.92 12.61 1.85
CA LYS A 93 -1.67 13.37 0.61
C LYS A 93 -1.33 14.83 0.90
N GLU A 94 -2.05 15.47 1.82
CA GLU A 94 -1.85 16.88 2.16
C GLU A 94 -0.42 17.14 2.66
N VAL A 95 0.06 16.33 3.60
CA VAL A 95 1.43 16.46 4.13
C VAL A 95 2.47 16.18 3.05
N LEU A 96 2.30 15.13 2.24
CA LEU A 96 3.25 14.84 1.16
C LEU A 96 3.29 15.95 0.10
N ASP A 97 2.13 16.51 -0.27
CA ASP A 97 2.04 17.63 -1.22
C ASP A 97 2.74 18.89 -0.66
N THR A 98 2.65 19.14 0.66
CA THR A 98 3.40 20.24 1.30
C THR A 98 4.91 20.00 1.28
N LEU A 99 5.37 18.80 1.65
CA LEU A 99 6.79 18.43 1.63
C LEU A 99 7.37 18.50 0.22
N GLU A 100 6.62 18.09 -0.80
CA GLU A 100 7.05 18.20 -2.19
C GLU A 100 7.22 19.67 -2.60
N LYS A 101 6.27 20.55 -2.28
CA LYS A 101 6.36 21.99 -2.57
C LYS A 101 7.55 22.65 -1.89
N GLU A 102 7.78 22.35 -0.62
CA GLU A 102 8.93 22.85 0.13
C GLU A 102 10.25 22.39 -0.50
N SER A 103 10.35 21.10 -0.85
CA SER A 103 11.54 20.56 -1.49
C SER A 103 11.84 21.25 -2.83
N ARG A 104 10.82 21.50 -3.67
CA ARG A 104 10.96 22.22 -4.94
C ARG A 104 11.41 23.66 -4.71
N SER A 105 10.83 24.37 -3.74
CA SER A 105 11.25 25.73 -3.38
C SER A 105 12.71 25.81 -2.94
N LEU A 106 13.20 24.80 -2.22
CA LEU A 106 14.62 24.70 -1.85
C LEU A 106 15.50 24.42 -3.07
N TRP A 107 15.12 23.50 -3.96
CA TRP A 107 15.86 23.23 -5.19
C TRP A 107 15.93 24.44 -6.10
N GLU A 108 14.83 25.17 -6.31
CA GLU A 108 14.79 26.40 -7.11
C GLU A 108 15.77 27.45 -6.57
N LYS A 109 15.83 27.63 -5.24
CA LYS A 109 16.81 28.53 -4.60
C LYS A 109 18.25 28.07 -4.83
N ILE A 110 18.53 26.77 -4.73
CA ILE A 110 19.86 26.20 -4.97
C ILE A 110 20.27 26.35 -6.44
N PHE A 111 19.37 26.05 -7.39
CA PHE A 111 19.63 26.19 -8.83
C PHE A 111 19.83 27.66 -9.22
N TYR A 112 19.00 28.57 -8.70
CA TYR A 112 19.16 30.00 -8.93
C TYR A 112 20.51 30.50 -8.39
N PHE A 113 20.87 30.11 -7.16
CA PHE A 113 22.17 30.46 -6.57
C PHE A 113 23.35 29.93 -7.40
N ARG A 114 23.24 28.72 -7.94
CA ARG A 114 24.29 28.11 -8.76
C ARG A 114 24.36 28.66 -10.19
N SER A 115 23.26 29.20 -10.72
CA SER A 115 23.20 29.81 -12.05
C SER A 115 23.56 31.30 -12.07
N SER A 116 23.68 31.94 -10.89
CA SER A 116 24.07 33.35 -10.72
C SER A 116 25.59 33.54 -10.49
N LYS A 117 26.38 32.49 -10.69
CA LYS A 117 27.87 32.50 -10.70
C LYS A 117 28.35 32.01 -12.06
#